data_AF-A0A2N3B745-F1
#
_entry.id   AF-A0A2N3B745-F1
#
_cell.length_a   1.000
_cell.length_b   1.000
_cell.length_c   1.000
_cell.angle_alpha   90.00
_cell.angle_beta   90.00
_cell.angle_gamma   90.00
#
_symmetry.space_group_name_H-M   'P 1'
#
loop_
_entity.id
_entity.type
_entity.pdbx_description
1 polymer ?
#
loop_
_entity_poly.entity_id
_entity_poly.type
_entity_poly.pdbx_seq_one_letter_code
_entity_poly.pdbx_strand_id
1 'polypeptide(L)' 'MADENDEIVLAELSDDDLVAQMHDDLYDGMKAEITEGVNILLGRGWQPYDVLTVALVAGM' A
#
# COMPACT_ATOMS: atom_id res chain seq x y z
N MET A 1 -8.72 7.70 -16.93
CA MET A 1 -8.37 8.56 -15.79
C MET A 1 -9.39 8.22 -14.75
N ALA A 2 -8.98 7.45 -13.73
CA ALA A 2 -9.87 7.06 -12.65
C ALA A 2 -10.23 8.35 -11.88
N ASP A 3 -11.52 8.55 -11.63
CA ASP A 3 -12.10 9.70 -10.95
C ASP A 3 -11.32 10.07 -9.68
N GLU A 4 -10.90 11.33 -9.60
CA GLU A 4 -10.09 11.94 -8.55
C GLU A 4 -10.83 12.11 -7.19
N ASN A 5 -11.84 11.29 -6.87
CA ASN A 5 -12.71 11.60 -5.71
C ASN A 5 -13.39 10.42 -4.97
N ASP A 6 -13.01 9.16 -5.22
CA ASP A 6 -13.27 8.10 -4.25
C ASP A 6 -11.95 7.80 -3.53
N GLU A 7 -11.79 8.40 -2.34
CA GLU A 7 -10.69 8.08 -1.43
C GLU A 7 -10.78 6.58 -1.11
N ILE A 8 -9.92 5.79 -1.75
CA ILE A 8 -9.92 4.33 -1.60
C ILE A 8 -9.67 4.00 -0.13
N VAL A 9 -10.56 3.22 0.46
CA VAL A 9 -10.37 2.69 1.81
C VAL A 9 -9.36 1.54 1.74
N LEU A 10 -8.09 1.82 2.03
CA LEU A 10 -6.97 0.86 1.93
C LEU A 10 -7.24 -0.44 2.71
N ALA A 11 -7.93 -0.36 3.83
CA ALA A 11 -8.25 -1.51 4.67
C ALA A 11 -9.25 -2.49 4.04
N GLU A 12 -10.02 -2.07 3.03
CA GLU A 12 -10.98 -2.91 2.30
C GLU A 12 -10.34 -3.64 1.12
N LEU A 13 -9.14 -3.24 0.71
CA LEU A 13 -8.39 -3.89 -0.38
C LEU A 13 -7.89 -5.27 0.04
N SER A 14 -7.79 -6.19 -0.93
CA SER A 14 -7.03 -7.43 -0.74
C SER A 14 -5.55 -7.12 -0.53
N ASP A 15 -4.76 -8.09 -0.07
CA ASP A 15 -3.31 -7.87 0.11
C ASP A 15 -2.63 -7.51 -1.22
N ASP A 16 -3.01 -8.18 -2.32
CA ASP A 16 -2.43 -7.92 -3.64
C ASP A 16 -2.81 -6.54 -4.18
N ASP A 17 -4.08 -6.13 -4.00
CA ASP A 17 -4.56 -4.81 -4.43
C ASP A 17 -3.95 -3.69 -3.58
N LEU A 18 -3.80 -3.92 -2.27
CA LEU A 18 -3.15 -2.98 -1.37
C LEU A 18 -1.68 -2.79 -1.74
N VAL A 19 -0.97 -3.87 -2.06
CA VAL A 19 0.43 -3.79 -2.52
C VAL A 19 0.53 -3.01 -3.83
N ALA A 20 -0.37 -3.25 -4.80
CA ALA A 20 -0.39 -2.51 -6.05
C ALA A 20 -0.66 -1.01 -5.83
N GLN A 21 -1.64 -0.66 -5.00
CA GLN A 21 -1.93 0.73 -4.63
C GLN A 21 -0.73 1.38 -3.94
N MET A 22 -0.06 0.67 -3.02
CA MET A 22 1.14 1.16 -2.35
C MET A 22 2.30 1.41 -3.34
N HIS A 23 2.38 0.70 -4.46
CA HIS A 23 3.38 1.01 -5.50
C HIS A 23 3.08 2.33 -6.20
N ASP A 24 1.81 2.60 -6.53
CA ASP A 24 1.39 3.88 -7.11
C ASP A 24 1.61 5.03 -6.11
N ASP A 25 1.21 4.85 -4.85
CA ASP A 25 1.41 5.81 -3.76
C ASP A 25 2.89 6.15 -3.53
N LEU A 26 3.79 5.16 -3.65
CA LEU A 26 5.23 5.38 -3.58
C LEU A 26 5.72 6.23 -4.76
N TYR A 27 5.22 5.97 -5.96
CA TYR A 27 5.57 6.70 -7.16
C TYR A 27 5.10 8.17 -7.09
N ASP A 28 3.94 8.40 -6.49
CA ASP A 28 3.34 9.72 -6.29
C ASP A 28 3.84 10.44 -5.01
N GLY A 29 4.62 9.75 -4.16
CA GLY A 29 5.19 10.32 -2.94
C GLY A 29 4.19 10.48 -1.79
N MET A 30 3.11 9.71 -1.79
CA MET A 30 2.01 9.72 -0.83
C MET A 30 2.38 9.03 0.49
N LYS A 31 3.09 9.75 1.37
CA LYS A 31 3.66 9.17 2.61
C LYS A 31 2.61 8.67 3.61
N ALA A 32 1.46 9.32 3.73
CA ALA A 32 0.48 8.98 4.77
C ALA A 32 -0.17 7.63 4.46
N GLU A 33 -0.49 7.44 3.19
CA GLU A 33 -1.08 6.28 2.53
C GLU A 33 -0.13 5.09 2.66
N ILE A 34 1.18 5.29 2.40
CA ILE A 34 2.20 4.26 2.66
C ILE A 34 2.28 3.87 4.12
N THR A 35 2.22 4.84 5.04
CA THR A 35 2.27 4.54 6.46
C THR A 35 1.05 3.72 6.89
N GLU A 36 -0.13 4.04 6.36
CA GLU A 36 -1.35 3.28 6.60
C GLU A 36 -1.27 1.86 6.03
N GLY A 37 -0.90 1.71 4.75
CA GLY A 37 -0.76 0.41 4.09
C GLY A 37 0.23 -0.52 4.80
N VAL A 38 1.36 0.00 5.27
CA VAL A 38 2.33 -0.75 6.09
C VAL A 38 1.68 -1.26 7.38
N ASN A 39 0.94 -0.42 8.11
CA ASN A 39 0.29 -0.84 9.35
C ASN A 39 -0.82 -1.87 9.09
N ILE A 40 -1.55 -1.74 7.98
CA ILE A 40 -2.56 -2.73 7.58
C ILE A 40 -1.91 -4.08 7.31
N LEU A 41 -0.87 -4.15 6.47
CA LEU A 41 -0.19 -5.41 6.15
C LEU A 41 0.39 -6.08 7.40
N LEU A 42 1.04 -5.30 8.28
CA LEU A 42 1.52 -5.80 9.57
C LEU A 42 0.38 -6.29 10.46
N GLY A 43 -0.75 -5.58 10.49
CA GLY A 43 -1.97 -5.98 11.20
C GLY A 43 -2.59 -7.27 10.64
N ARG A 44 -2.40 -7.54 9.35
CA ARG A 44 -2.80 -8.79 8.67
C ARG A 44 -1.80 -9.94 8.87
N GLY A 45 -0.68 -9.70 9.55
CA GLY A 45 0.30 -10.72 9.93
C GLY A 45 1.48 -10.87 8.96
N TRP A 46 1.62 -9.96 7.98
CA TRP A 46 2.81 -9.92 7.14
C TRP A 46 4.06 -9.71 7.98
N GLN A 47 5.16 -10.37 7.60
CA GLN A 47 6.42 -10.11 8.28
C GLN A 47 6.96 -8.75 7.85
N PRO A 48 7.63 -7.99 8.74
CA PRO A 48 8.24 -6.71 8.37
C PRO A 48 9.16 -6.81 7.16
N TYR A 49 9.85 -7.94 6.99
CA TYR A 49 10.69 -8.21 5.83
C TYR A 49 9.88 -8.33 4.53
N ASP A 50 8.71 -8.96 4.57
CA ASP A 50 7.84 -9.11 3.40
C ASP A 50 7.27 -7.74 3.00
N VAL A 51 6.85 -6.93 3.97
CA VAL A 51 6.40 -5.56 3.72
C VAL A 51 7.52 -4.73 3.07
N LEU A 52 8.74 -4.80 3.60
CA LEU A 52 9.88 -4.09 3.02
C LEU A 52 10.20 -4.56 1.61
N THR A 53 10.23 -5.86 1.36
CA THR A 53 10.76 -6.41 0.10
C THR A 53 9.71 -6.49 -1.01
N VAL A 54 8.44 -6.67 -0.67
CA VAL A 54 7.34 -6.85 -1.63
C VAL A 54 6.53 -5.57 -1.78
N ALA A 55 6.09 -4.95 -0.68
CA ALA A 55 5.24 -3.78 -0.75
C ALA A 55 6.03 -2.48 -1.00
N LEU A 56 7.23 -2.34 -0.40
CA LEU A 56 7.97 -1.08 -0.46
C LEU A 56 9.11 -1.04 -1.49
N VAL A 57 9.80 -2.16 -1.72
CA VAL A 57 10.98 -2.20 -2.61
C VAL A 57 10.64 -2.68 -4.01
N ALA A 58 9.62 -3.53 -4.20
CA ALA A 58 9.24 -3.97 -5.54
C ALA A 58 8.72 -2.83 -6.44
N GLY A 59 8.33 -1.68 -5.85
CA GLY A 59 7.95 -0.46 -6.56
C GLY A 59 9.12 0.46 -6.95
N MET A 60 10.38 0.09 -6.69
CA MET A 60 11.59 0.81 -7.17
C MET A 60 12.24 0.15 -8.39
#